data_AF-A0A8J7ZDG2-F1
#
_entry.id   AF-A0A8J7ZDG2-F1
#
_cell.length_a   1.000
_cell.length_b   1.000
_cell.length_c   1.000
_cell.angle_alpha   90.00
_cell.angle_beta   90.00
_cell.angle_gamma   90.00
#
_symmetry.space_group_name_H-M   'P 1'
#
loop_
_entity.id
_entity.type
_entity.pdbx_description
1 polymer ?
#
loop_
_entity_poly.entity_id
_entity_poly.type
_entity_poly.pdbx_seq_one_letter_code
_entity_poly.pdbx_strand_id
1 'polypeptide(L)'
;MSEEKTRKVKMVFIRGAYWFGIILDMLSAIATTIYMLAPNETFINTIMKFPPITEGIYVILITETALMWGWTALLFWADRKPIERRGVLLLTAVPVVGMIIINTIIGMIRGNPSLSYVRVIVVVAFILVLTGYILAQSIAKKEQKDIEVAVAT
;
A
#
# COMPACT_ATOMS: atom_id res chain seq x y z
N MET A 1 18.36 25.38 6.97
CA MET A 1 16.89 25.20 6.92
C MET A 1 16.39 25.03 8.34
N SER A 2 15.38 25.76 8.81
CA SER A 2 14.91 25.66 10.21
C SER A 2 14.38 24.25 10.52
N GLU A 3 14.54 23.78 11.77
CA GLU A 3 14.07 22.44 12.20
C GLU A 3 12.57 22.26 11.95
N GLU A 4 11.77 23.31 12.17
CA GLU A 4 10.33 23.31 11.94
C GLU A 4 10.00 23.04 10.46
N LYS A 5 10.71 23.69 9.53
CA LYS A 5 10.51 23.49 8.09
C LYS A 5 10.82 22.05 7.69
N THR A 6 11.89 21.47 8.24
CA THR A 6 12.27 20.07 8.01
C THR A 6 11.19 19.11 8.50
N ARG A 7 10.62 19.35 9.68
CA ARG A 7 9.54 18.52 10.24
C ARG A 7 8.28 18.58 9.38
N LYS A 8 7.88 19.77 8.92
CA LYS A 8 6.71 19.95 8.03
C LYS A 8 6.88 19.17 6.72
N VAL A 9 8.05 19.26 6.08
CA VAL A 9 8.33 18.52 4.83
C VAL A 9 8.24 17.01 5.04
N LYS A 10 8.84 16.48 6.11
CA LYS A 10 8.75 15.06 6.44
C LYS A 10 7.30 14.62 6.66
N MET A 11 6.50 15.43 7.36
CA MET A 11 5.09 15.13 7.61
C MET A 11 4.29 15.06 6.30
N VAL A 12 4.50 16.01 5.39
CA VAL A 12 3.85 15.99 4.06
C VAL A 12 4.22 14.72 3.30
N PHE A 13 5.49 14.31 3.32
CA PHE A 13 5.93 13.08 2.67
C PHE A 13 5.25 11.84 3.26
N ILE A 14 5.21 11.72 4.59
CA ILE A 14 4.58 10.58 5.28
C ILE A 14 3.09 10.49 4.90
N ARG A 15 2.36 11.62 4.93
CA ARG A 15 0.96 11.66 4.48
C ARG A 15 0.83 11.30 3.00
N GLY A 16 1.75 11.76 2.16
CA GLY A 16 1.82 11.38 0.75
C GLY A 16 1.91 9.87 0.57
N ALA A 17 2.70 9.17 1.38
CA ALA A 17 2.80 7.70 1.34
C ALA A 17 1.48 7.02 1.73
N TYR A 18 0.78 7.51 2.76
CA TYR A 18 -0.55 7.02 3.12
C TYR A 18 -1.57 7.23 2.00
N TRP A 19 -1.67 8.45 1.48
CA TRP A 19 -2.60 8.80 0.41
C TRP A 19 -2.34 8.05 -0.89
N PHE A 20 -1.08 7.82 -1.23
CA PHE A 20 -0.72 7.01 -2.37
C PHE A 20 -1.26 5.57 -2.23
N GLY A 21 -1.07 4.95 -1.06
CA GLY A 21 -1.63 3.63 -0.76
C GLY A 21 -3.16 3.62 -0.80
N ILE A 22 -3.83 4.61 -0.19
CA ILE A 22 -5.29 4.76 -0.21
C ILE A 22 -5.82 4.79 -1.64
N ILE A 23 -5.19 5.57 -2.52
CA ILE A 23 -5.63 5.68 -3.92
C ILE A 23 -5.44 4.35 -4.65
N LEU A 24 -4.29 3.69 -4.48
CA LEU A 24 -4.03 2.41 -5.13
C LEU A 24 -5.00 1.31 -4.68
N ASP A 25 -5.21 1.17 -3.38
CA ASP A 25 -6.12 0.16 -2.83
C ASP A 25 -7.56 0.46 -3.24
N MET A 26 -7.99 1.74 -3.20
CA MET A 26 -9.33 2.15 -3.60
C MET A 26 -9.60 1.91 -5.09
N LEU A 27 -8.66 2.27 -5.97
CA LEU A 27 -8.80 2.02 -7.41
C LEU A 27 -8.87 0.52 -7.69
N SER A 28 -8.05 -0.28 -7.00
CA SER A 28 -8.07 -1.74 -7.13
C SER A 28 -9.39 -2.31 -6.64
N ALA A 29 -9.85 -1.91 -5.45
CA ALA A 29 -11.13 -2.33 -4.89
C ALA A 29 -12.32 -2.00 -5.80
N ILE A 30 -12.34 -0.79 -6.38
CA ILE A 30 -13.37 -0.37 -7.34
C ILE A 30 -13.30 -1.24 -8.60
N ALA A 31 -12.11 -1.44 -9.16
CA ALA A 31 -11.94 -2.25 -10.36
C ALA A 31 -12.41 -3.70 -10.16
N THR A 32 -12.02 -4.33 -9.04
CA THR A 32 -12.43 -5.71 -8.73
C THR A 32 -13.92 -5.80 -8.37
N THR A 33 -14.49 -4.80 -7.70
CA THR A 33 -15.95 -4.72 -7.44
C THR A 33 -16.73 -4.64 -8.76
N ILE A 34 -16.30 -3.78 -9.69
CA ILE A 34 -16.95 -3.66 -11.00
C ILE A 34 -16.83 -4.98 -11.77
N TYR A 35 -15.66 -5.60 -11.77
CA TYR A 35 -15.44 -6.89 -12.43
C TYR A 35 -16.34 -8.00 -11.86
N MET A 36 -16.57 -8.02 -10.54
CA MET A 36 -17.53 -8.96 -9.92
C MET A 36 -18.98 -8.70 -10.32
N LEU A 37 -19.42 -7.44 -10.33
CA LEU A 37 -20.83 -7.07 -10.57
C LEU A 37 -21.20 -7.12 -12.06
N ALA A 38 -20.22 -6.87 -12.93
CA ALA A 38 -20.38 -6.86 -14.38
C ALA A 38 -19.24 -7.68 -15.02
N PRO A 39 -19.32 -9.03 -14.97
CA PRO A 39 -18.27 -9.92 -15.47
C PRO A 39 -18.15 -9.94 -17.00
N ASN A 40 -19.14 -9.38 -17.71
CA ASN A 40 -19.11 -9.21 -19.17
C ASN A 40 -18.04 -8.17 -19.58
N GLU A 41 -17.79 -8.00 -20.87
CA GLU A 41 -16.78 -7.07 -21.41
C GLU A 41 -17.10 -5.59 -21.10
N THR A 42 -16.83 -5.17 -19.87
CA THR A 42 -16.73 -3.75 -19.51
C THR A 42 -15.39 -3.22 -20.01
N PHE A 43 -15.34 -1.91 -20.29
CA PHE A 43 -14.11 -1.22 -20.67
C PHE A 43 -12.94 -1.50 -19.71
N ILE A 44 -13.22 -1.63 -18.41
CA ILE A 44 -12.23 -1.96 -17.37
C ILE A 44 -11.73 -3.40 -17.56
N ASN A 45 -12.61 -4.37 -17.78
CA ASN A 45 -12.24 -5.77 -17.99
C ASN A 45 -11.37 -5.93 -19.25
N THR A 46 -11.68 -5.21 -20.33
CA THR A 46 -10.90 -5.19 -21.57
C THR A 46 -9.50 -4.61 -21.37
N ILE A 47 -9.37 -3.49 -20.64
CA ILE A 47 -8.07 -2.85 -20.37
C ILE A 47 -7.22 -3.69 -19.41
N MET A 48 -7.83 -4.19 -18.34
CA MET A 48 -7.13 -4.95 -17.29
C MET A 48 -6.87 -6.40 -17.71
N LYS A 49 -7.49 -6.86 -18.81
CA LYS A 49 -7.39 -8.23 -19.33
C LYS A 49 -7.72 -9.26 -18.26
N PHE A 50 -8.77 -8.99 -17.48
CA PHE A 50 -9.20 -9.95 -16.47
C PHE A 50 -9.67 -11.26 -17.13
N PRO A 51 -9.34 -12.43 -16.56
CA PRO A 51 -9.76 -13.70 -17.11
C PRO A 51 -11.29 -13.87 -17.03
N PRO A 52 -11.89 -14.90 -17.62
CA PRO A 52 -13.28 -15.25 -17.32
C PRO A 52 -13.44 -15.64 -15.84
N ILE A 53 -14.52 -15.20 -15.20
CA ILE A 53 -14.81 -15.59 -13.80
C ILE A 53 -15.24 -17.06 -13.76
N THR A 54 -14.43 -17.89 -13.11
CA THR A 54 -14.79 -19.24 -12.67
C THR A 54 -15.15 -19.21 -11.19
N GLU A 55 -15.80 -20.24 -10.64
CA GLU A 55 -16.11 -20.32 -9.21
C GLU A 55 -14.85 -20.12 -8.32
N GLY A 56 -13.73 -20.71 -8.71
CA GLY A 56 -12.45 -20.55 -8.01
C GLY A 56 -11.91 -19.11 -8.06
N ILE A 57 -12.01 -18.46 -9.22
CA ILE A 57 -11.61 -17.05 -9.37
C ILE A 57 -12.53 -16.13 -8.57
N TYR A 58 -13.82 -16.42 -8.53
CA TYR A 58 -14.80 -15.61 -7.80
C TYR A 58 -14.51 -15.55 -6.29
N VAL A 59 -14.15 -16.68 -5.68
CA VAL A 59 -13.78 -16.73 -4.24
C VAL A 59 -12.51 -15.93 -3.95
N ILE A 60 -11.50 -16.03 -4.83
CA ILE A 60 -10.26 -15.27 -4.71
C ILE A 60 -10.56 -13.77 -4.84
N LEU A 61 -11.38 -13.40 -5.81
CA LEU A 61 -11.73 -12.02 -6.13
C LEU A 61 -12.54 -11.34 -5.02
N ILE A 62 -13.48 -12.05 -4.38
CA ILE A 62 -14.19 -11.54 -3.19
C ILE A 62 -13.19 -11.23 -2.08
N THR A 63 -12.28 -12.16 -1.81
CA THR A 63 -11.29 -12.03 -0.74
C THR A 63 -10.35 -10.85 -1.01
N GLU A 64 -9.86 -10.74 -2.24
CA GLU A 64 -9.04 -9.62 -2.69
C GLU A 64 -9.79 -8.28 -2.56
N THR A 65 -11.03 -8.21 -3.05
CA THR A 65 -11.84 -6.99 -3.00
C THR A 65 -12.11 -6.53 -1.57
N ALA A 66 -12.47 -7.46 -0.68
CA ALA A 66 -12.69 -7.17 0.73
C ALA A 66 -11.41 -6.69 1.42
N LEU A 67 -10.26 -7.29 1.10
CA LEU A 67 -8.96 -6.89 1.61
C LEU A 67 -8.57 -5.47 1.16
N MET A 68 -8.77 -5.14 -0.12
CA MET A 68 -8.47 -3.81 -0.66
C MET A 68 -9.35 -2.72 -0.03
N TRP A 69 -10.65 -2.99 0.18
CA TRP A 69 -11.52 -2.07 0.94
C TRP A 69 -11.07 -1.93 2.40
N GLY A 70 -10.70 -3.05 3.04
CA GLY A 70 -10.19 -3.08 4.40
C GLY A 70 -8.91 -2.25 4.56
N TRP A 71 -7.94 -2.40 3.66
CA TRP A 71 -6.69 -1.64 3.66
C TRP A 71 -6.92 -0.16 3.35
N THR A 72 -7.80 0.17 2.41
CA THR A 72 -8.20 1.56 2.13
C THR A 72 -8.71 2.24 3.40
N ALA A 73 -9.65 1.61 4.10
CA ALA A 73 -10.20 2.15 5.35
C ALA A 73 -9.13 2.24 6.46
N LEU A 74 -8.24 1.25 6.56
CA LEU A 74 -7.19 1.20 7.55
C LEU A 74 -6.13 2.30 7.33
N LEU A 75 -5.70 2.52 6.09
CA LEU A 75 -4.76 3.57 5.72
C LEU A 75 -5.37 4.96 5.94
N PHE A 76 -6.65 5.14 5.58
CA PHE A 76 -7.37 6.38 5.86
C PHE A 76 -7.48 6.66 7.37
N TRP A 77 -7.74 5.63 8.16
CA TRP A 77 -7.73 5.74 9.62
C TRP A 77 -6.32 6.06 10.16
N ALA A 78 -5.27 5.46 9.62
CA ALA A 78 -3.90 5.67 10.05
C ALA A 78 -3.37 7.07 9.70
N ASP A 79 -3.78 7.66 8.57
CA ASP A 79 -3.40 9.01 8.15
C ASP A 79 -3.80 10.11 9.17
N ARG A 80 -4.85 9.87 9.98
CA ARG A 80 -5.23 10.80 11.07
C ARG A 80 -4.14 10.95 12.12
N LYS A 81 -3.31 9.92 12.31
CA LYS A 81 -2.21 9.90 13.30
C LYS A 81 -1.02 9.10 12.76
N PRO A 82 -0.32 9.61 11.73
CA PRO A 82 0.59 8.83 10.92
C PRO A 82 1.86 8.42 11.66
N ILE A 83 2.27 9.17 12.70
CA ILE A 83 3.45 8.86 13.52
C ILE A 83 3.14 7.76 14.54
N GLU A 84 2.01 7.88 15.25
CA GLU A 84 1.55 6.88 16.23
C GLU A 84 1.23 5.54 15.54
N ARG A 85 0.64 5.60 14.33
CA ARG A 85 0.13 4.43 13.58
C ARG A 85 1.02 4.01 12.42
N ARG A 86 2.29 4.41 12.44
CA ARG A 86 3.27 4.09 11.39
C ARG A 86 3.40 2.59 11.08
N GLY A 87 3.12 1.72 12.06
CA GLY A 87 3.13 0.26 11.86
C GLY A 87 2.15 -0.22 10.78
N VAL A 88 1.06 0.52 10.52
CA VAL A 88 0.09 0.20 9.47
C VAL A 88 0.73 0.17 8.08
N LEU A 89 1.70 1.06 7.81
CA LEU A 89 2.40 1.08 6.53
C LEU A 89 3.14 -0.24 6.25
N LEU A 90 3.78 -0.82 7.27
CA LEU A 90 4.45 -2.11 7.11
C LEU A 90 3.46 -3.26 7.01
N LEU A 91 2.34 -3.18 7.74
CA LEU A 91 1.31 -4.20 7.71
C LEU A 91 0.73 -4.39 6.30
N THR A 92 0.55 -3.31 5.53
CA THR A 92 0.04 -3.38 4.16
C THR A 92 1.15 -3.69 3.15
N ALA A 93 2.36 -3.17 3.34
CA ALA A 93 3.45 -3.38 2.38
C ALA A 93 4.06 -4.79 2.41
N VAL A 94 4.21 -5.40 3.58
CA VAL A 94 4.89 -6.70 3.73
C VAL A 94 4.16 -7.83 2.97
N PRO A 95 2.84 -8.04 3.14
CA PRO A 95 2.13 -9.10 2.41
C PRO A 95 2.19 -8.89 0.90
N VAL A 96 2.01 -7.66 0.44
CA VAL A 96 1.99 -7.31 -0.99
C VAL A 96 3.34 -7.60 -1.64
N VAL A 97 4.44 -7.13 -1.05
CA VAL A 97 5.78 -7.38 -1.60
C VAL A 97 6.15 -8.85 -1.49
N GLY A 98 5.85 -9.51 -0.38
CA GLY A 98 6.10 -10.94 -0.20
C GLY A 98 5.44 -11.78 -1.30
N MET A 99 4.16 -11.53 -1.57
CA MET A 99 3.42 -12.24 -2.62
C MET A 99 3.93 -11.96 -4.02
N ILE A 100 4.40 -10.74 -4.31
CA ILE A 100 4.99 -10.42 -5.62
C ILE A 100 6.35 -11.10 -5.81
N ILE A 101 7.17 -11.17 -4.78
CA ILE A 101 8.44 -11.90 -4.84
C ILE A 101 8.16 -13.37 -5.14
N ILE A 102 7.22 -13.99 -4.42
CA ILE A 102 6.82 -15.38 -4.65
C ILE A 102 6.30 -15.58 -6.08
N ASN A 103 5.38 -14.73 -6.54
CA ASN A 103 4.84 -14.78 -7.90
C ASN A 103 5.96 -14.66 -8.94
N THR A 104 6.91 -13.76 -8.73
CA THR A 104 8.05 -13.55 -9.63
C THR A 104 8.95 -14.77 -9.69
N ILE A 105 9.28 -15.39 -8.54
CA ILE A 105 10.06 -16.63 -8.48
C ILE A 105 9.35 -17.76 -9.24
N ILE A 106 8.05 -17.95 -9.01
CA ILE A 106 7.25 -18.97 -9.71
C ILE A 106 7.26 -18.71 -11.22
N GLY A 107 7.12 -17.45 -11.65
CA GLY A 107 7.18 -17.06 -13.05
C GLY A 107 8.52 -17.37 -13.71
N MET A 108 9.63 -17.13 -13.00
CA MET A 108 10.97 -17.49 -13.48
C MET A 108 11.15 -19.00 -13.62
N ILE A 109 10.73 -19.77 -12.62
CA ILE A 109 10.81 -21.25 -12.64
C ILE A 109 9.99 -21.81 -13.80
N ARG A 110 8.85 -21.20 -14.13
CA ARG A 110 7.97 -21.61 -15.23
C ARG A 110 8.35 -21.02 -16.59
N GLY A 111 9.47 -20.31 -16.70
CA GLY A 111 9.97 -19.75 -17.97
C GLY A 111 9.17 -18.58 -18.53
N ASN A 112 8.36 -17.89 -17.71
CA ASN A 112 7.59 -16.70 -18.11
C ASN A 112 7.94 -15.48 -17.23
N PRO A 113 9.14 -14.90 -17.38
CA PRO A 113 9.53 -13.70 -16.66
C PRO A 113 8.93 -12.45 -17.32
N SER A 114 7.62 -12.24 -17.25
CA SER A 114 7.02 -10.99 -17.74
C SER A 114 7.15 -9.87 -16.69
N LEU A 115 7.77 -8.75 -17.07
CA LEU A 115 7.78 -7.53 -16.26
C LEU A 115 6.47 -6.78 -16.53
N SER A 116 5.47 -6.90 -15.65
CA SER A 116 4.23 -6.15 -15.80
C SER A 116 4.35 -4.74 -15.18
N TYR A 117 3.60 -3.77 -15.72
CA TYR A 117 3.50 -2.42 -15.16
C TYR A 117 3.07 -2.44 -13.68
N VAL A 118 2.25 -3.42 -13.28
CA VAL A 118 1.83 -3.66 -11.89
C VAL A 118 3.04 -3.89 -10.98
N ARG A 119 4.04 -4.67 -11.41
CA ARG A 119 5.27 -4.89 -10.61
C ARG A 119 6.04 -3.60 -10.38
N VAL A 120 6.13 -2.74 -11.40
CA VAL A 120 6.79 -1.43 -11.28
C VAL A 120 6.07 -0.54 -10.28
N ILE A 121 4.73 -0.45 -10.38
CA ILE A 121 3.90 0.33 -9.46
C ILE A 121 4.12 -0.14 -8.02
N VAL A 122 4.19 -1.45 -7.79
CA VAL A 122 4.35 -1.97 -6.44
C VAL A 122 5.76 -1.73 -5.89
N VAL A 123 6.82 -1.82 -6.70
CA VAL A 123 8.17 -1.45 -6.24
C VAL A 123 8.22 0.03 -5.84
N VAL A 124 7.60 0.91 -6.63
CA VAL A 124 7.49 2.34 -6.30
C VAL A 124 6.69 2.55 -5.01
N ALA A 125 5.55 1.87 -4.87
CA ALA A 125 4.72 1.91 -3.66
C ALA A 125 5.52 1.45 -2.44
N PHE A 126 6.30 0.37 -2.57
CA PHE A 126 7.11 -0.16 -1.49
C PHE A 126 8.20 0.83 -1.05
N ILE A 127 8.91 1.44 -1.99
CA ILE A 127 9.93 2.46 -1.68
C ILE A 127 9.31 3.65 -0.96
N LEU A 128 8.15 4.12 -1.43
CA LEU A 128 7.41 5.23 -0.81
C LEU A 128 6.99 4.88 0.62
N VAL A 129 6.39 3.71 0.81
CA VAL A 129 5.94 3.20 2.11
C VAL A 129 7.12 3.04 3.08
N LEU A 130 8.20 2.41 2.64
CA LEU A 130 9.38 2.18 3.48
C LEU A 130 10.02 3.50 3.91
N THR A 131 10.13 4.45 2.98
CA THR A 131 10.65 5.79 3.26
C THR A 131 9.73 6.53 4.23
N GLY A 132 8.41 6.47 4.01
CA GLY A 132 7.40 7.03 4.91
C GLY A 132 7.50 6.46 6.34
N TYR A 133 7.67 5.15 6.45
CA TYR A 133 7.86 4.47 7.73
C TYR A 133 9.14 4.92 8.44
N ILE A 134 10.29 4.93 7.75
CA ILE A 134 11.58 5.36 8.32
C ILE A 134 11.50 6.81 8.81
N LEU A 135 10.88 7.69 8.02
CA LEU A 135 10.70 9.09 8.40
C LEU A 135 9.79 9.21 9.64
N ALA A 136 8.67 8.48 9.67
CA ALA A 136 7.77 8.49 10.82
C ALA A 136 8.46 7.97 12.09
N GLN A 137 9.25 6.90 11.97
CA GLN A 137 10.06 6.36 13.07
C GLN A 137 11.12 7.35 13.55
N SER A 138 11.75 8.11 12.65
CA SER A 138 12.74 9.12 13.01
C SER A 138 12.13 10.26 13.83
N ILE A 139 10.91 10.68 13.50
CA ILE A 139 10.18 11.72 14.23
C ILE A 139 9.77 11.19 15.61
N ALA A 140 9.18 10.00 15.67
CA ALA A 140 8.77 9.38 16.93
C ALA A 140 9.94 9.21 17.91
N LYS A 141 11.11 8.77 17.43
CA LYS A 141 12.31 8.63 18.26
C LYS A 141 12.82 9.98 18.80
N LYS A 142 12.73 11.05 18.02
CA LYS A 142 13.12 12.40 18.46
C LYS A 142 12.18 12.89 19.56
N GLU A 143 10.86 12.76 19.35
CA GLU A 143 9.83 13.17 20.32
C GLU A 143 9.99 12.44 21.66
N GLN A 144 10.26 11.13 21.63
CA GLN A 144 10.52 10.36 22.85
C GLN A 144 11.77 10.85 23.60
N LYS A 145 12.87 11.10 22.88
CA LYS A 145 14.11 11.60 23.48
C LYS A 145 13.93 12.97 24.12
N ASP A 146 13.20 13.87 23.46
CA ASP A 146 12.94 15.22 23.98
C ASP A 146 12.11 15.18 25.27
N ILE A 147 11.16 14.23 25.38
CA ILE A 147 10.38 13.98 26.60
C ILE A 147 11.27 13.45 27.73
N GLU A 148 12.14 12.46 27.44
CA GLU A 148 13.06 11.89 28.43
C GLU A 148 14.01 12.94 29.02
N VAL A 149 14.52 13.86 28.20
CA VAL A 149 15.37 14.98 28.66
C VAL A 149 14.57 15.95 29.55
N ALA A 150 13.35 16.31 29.16
CA ALA A 150 12.52 17.24 29.92
C ALA A 150 12.08 16.69 31.29
N VAL A 151 11.95 15.36 31.43
CA VAL A 151 11.63 14.71 32.71
C VAL A 151 12.86 14.57 33.60
N ALA A 152 14.07 14.60 33.03
CA ALA A 152 15.33 14.46 33.77
C ALA A 152 15.90 15.79 34.33
N THR A 153 15.32 16.93 33.94
CA THR A 153 15.68 18.29 34.41
C THR A 153 14.68 18.82 35.41
#